data_AF-A0A7X8IDA6-F1
#
_entry.id   AF-A0A7X8IDA6-F1
#
_cell.length_a   1.000
_cell.length_b   1.000
_cell.length_c   1.000
_cell.angle_alpha   90.00
_cell.angle_beta   90.00
_cell.angle_gamma   90.00
#
_symmetry.space_group_name_H-M   'P 1'
#
loop_
_entity.id
_entity.type
_entity.pdbx_description
1 polymer ?
#
loop_
_entity_poly.entity_id
_entity_poly.type
_entity_poly.pdbx_seq_one_letter_code
_entity_poly.pdbx_strand_id
1 'polypeptide(L)' 'FVLMPFLSDTLFGIIFAAVAGIMIFISVDQLLPAARKYGEHHVSIYGLIAGMMIMAVSLLLFM' A
#
# COMPACT_ATOMS: atom_id res chain seq x y z
N PHE A 1 23.64 -16.54 -6.22
CA PHE A 1 24.35 -15.44 -6.91
C PHE A 1 23.74 -15.00 -8.24
N VAL A 2 22.65 -15.62 -8.75
CA VAL A 2 22.03 -15.24 -10.05
C VAL A 2 21.10 -14.02 -9.94
N LEU A 3 20.45 -13.81 -8.79
CA LEU A 3 19.50 -12.69 -8.59
C LEU A 3 20.15 -11.37 -8.12
N MET A 4 21.39 -11.43 -7.62
CA MET A 4 22.09 -10.29 -7.00
C MET A 4 22.29 -9.06 -7.92
N PRO A 5 22.50 -9.19 -9.25
CA PRO A 5 22.58 -8.03 -10.13
C PRO A 5 21.22 -7.50 -10.62
N PHE A 6 20.15 -8.29 -10.48
CA PHE A 6 18.78 -7.85 -10.83
C PHE A 6 18.10 -7.12 -9.65
N LEU A 7 18.43 -7.47 -8.41
CA LEU A 7 18.03 -6.75 -7.20
C LEU A 7 18.82 -5.43 -7.05
N SER A 8 18.71 -4.53 -8.02
CA SER A 8 19.17 -3.15 -7.86
C SER A 8 18.13 -2.34 -7.08
N ASP A 9 18.57 -1.35 -6.30
CA ASP A 9 17.68 -0.48 -5.52
C ASP A 9 16.59 0.16 -6.38
N THR A 10 16.91 0.46 -7.65
CA THR A 10 15.96 0.95 -8.64
C THR A 10 14.86 -0.06 -8.98
N LEU A 11 15.19 -1.34 -9.16
CA LEU A 11 14.18 -2.36 -9.47
C LEU A 11 13.25 -2.58 -8.27
N PHE A 12 13.81 -2.61 -7.06
CA PHE A 12 13.00 -2.66 -5.84
C PHE A 12 12.09 -1.46 -5.70
N GLY A 13 12.59 -0.23 -5.92
CA GLY A 13 11.78 0.97 -5.88
C GLY A 13 10.60 0.94 -6.86
N ILE A 14 10.83 0.46 -8.09
CA ILE A 14 9.77 0.30 -9.11
C ILE A 14 8.73 -0.73 -8.67
N ILE A 15 9.16 -1.90 -8.19
CA ILE A 15 8.25 -2.96 -7.74
C ILE A 15 7.44 -2.50 -6.53
N PHE A 16 8.09 -1.89 -5.53
CA PHE A 16 7.40 -1.37 -4.35
C PHE A 16 6.41 -0.27 -4.70
N ALA A 17 6.76 0.65 -5.60
CA ALA A 17 5.83 1.68 -6.09
C ALA A 17 4.61 1.06 -6.79
N ALA A 18 4.82 0.05 -7.63
CA ALA A 18 3.74 -0.65 -8.32
C ALA A 18 2.79 -1.37 -7.34
N VAL A 19 3.35 -2.12 -6.38
CA VAL A 19 2.57 -2.84 -5.36
C VAL A 19 1.80 -1.86 -4.46
N ALA A 20 2.45 -0.78 -4.02
CA ALA A 20 1.82 0.25 -3.20
C ALA A 20 0.63 0.90 -3.93
N GLY A 21 0.79 1.23 -5.22
CA GLY A 21 -0.29 1.78 -6.03
C GLY A 21 -1.49 0.84 -6.16
N ILE A 22 -1.24 -0.45 -6.41
CA ILE A 22 -2.30 -1.47 -6.51
C ILE A 22 -3.05 -1.61 -5.18
N MET A 23 -2.34 -1.67 -4.05
CA MET A 23 -2.99 -1.80 -2.73
C MET A 23 -3.83 -0.58 -2.36
N ILE A 24 -3.38 0.63 -2.70
CA ILE A 24 -4.17 1.86 -2.52
C ILE A 24 -5.45 1.80 -3.35
N PHE A 25 -5.33 1.42 -4.63
CA PHE A 25 -6.48 1.32 -5.53
C PHE A 25 -7.53 0.30 -5.03
N ILE A 26 -7.09 -0.91 -4.65
CA ILE A 26 -7.99 -1.94 -4.10
C ILE A 26 -8.67 -1.46 -2.81
N SER A 27 -7.93 -0.72 -1.96
CA SER A 27 -8.48 -0.20 -0.71
C SER A 27 -9.57 0.84 -0.95
N VAL A 28 -9.39 1.73 -1.92
CA VAL A 28 -10.37 2.77 -2.26
C VAL A 28 -11.58 2.17 -2.99
N ASP A 29 -11.36 1.25 -3.94
CA ASP A 29 -12.42 0.77 -4.83
C ASP A 29 -13.20 -0.42 -4.28
N GLN A 30 -12.59 -1.26 -3.43
CA GLN A 30 -13.27 -2.45 -2.88
C GLN A 30 -13.47 -2.36 -1.37
N LEU A 31 -12.44 -2.03 -0.59
CA LEU A 31 -12.56 -2.02 0.88
C LEU A 31 -13.43 -0.88 1.39
N LEU A 32 -13.33 0.32 0.80
CA LEU A 32 -14.13 1.48 1.19
C LEU A 32 -15.64 1.30 0.93
N PRO A 33 -16.10 0.85 -0.26
CA PRO A 33 -17.52 0.56 -0.46
C PRO A 33 -18.00 -0.67 0.33
N ALA A 34 -17.17 -1.69 0.53
CA ALA A 34 -17.51 -2.82 1.41
C ALA A 34 -17.73 -2.33 2.85
N ALA A 35 -16.82 -1.54 3.40
CA ALA A 35 -16.95 -0.92 4.71
C ALA A 35 -18.22 -0.09 4.86
N ARG A 36 -18.59 0.65 3.81
CA ARG A 36 -19.83 1.45 3.77
C ARG A 36 -21.09 0.57 3.76
N LYS A 37 -21.02 -0.63 3.18
CA LYS A 37 -22.11 -1.61 3.13
C LYS A 37 -22.28 -2.37 4.46
N TYR A 38 -21.20 -2.57 5.22
CA TYR A 38 -21.19 -3.34 6.47
C TYR A 38 -21.34 -2.51 7.77
N GLY A 39 -21.49 -1.17 7.69
CA GLY A 39 -22.10 -0.37 8.75
C GLY A 39 -21.19 0.48 9.65
N GLU A 40 -19.86 0.39 9.55
CA GLU A 40 -18.92 1.17 10.38
C GLU A 40 -18.20 2.24 9.52
N HIS A 41 -18.93 3.29 9.13
CA HIS A 41 -18.46 4.29 8.17
C HIS A 41 -17.22 5.06 8.63
N HIS A 42 -17.04 5.21 9.95
CA HIS A 42 -15.97 6.03 10.52
C HIS A 42 -14.70 5.23 10.78
N VAL A 43 -14.81 4.05 11.39
CA VAL A 43 -13.66 3.23 11.79
C VAL A 43 -12.86 2.74 10.57
N SER A 44 -13.56 2.42 9.48
CA SER A 44 -12.94 1.87 8.27
C SER A 44 -12.13 2.90 7.49
N ILE A 45 -12.55 4.18 7.49
CA ILE A 45 -11.81 5.27 6.87
C ILE A 45 -10.54 5.58 7.66
N TYR A 46 -10.62 5.59 9.00
CA TYR A 46 -9.44 5.74 9.86
C TYR A 46 -8.45 4.58 9.66
N GLY A 47 -8.92 3.34 9.52
CA GLY A 47 -8.07 2.20 9.20
C GLY A 47 -7.37 2.31 7.83
N LEU A 48 -8.09 2.78 6.81
CA LEU A 48 -7.53 3.00 5.47
C LEU A 48 -6.48 4.11 5.45
N ILE A 49 -6.74 5.24 6.12
CA ILE A 49 -5.79 6.35 6.25
C ILE A 49 -4.56 5.91 7.05
N ALA A 50 -4.74 5.17 8.15
CA ALA A 50 -3.63 4.62 8.94
C ALA A 50 -2.79 3.62 8.14
N GLY A 51 -3.40 2.75 7.34
CA GLY A 51 -2.70 1.82 6.45
C GLY A 51 -1.86 2.53 5.38
N MET A 52 -2.40 3.58 4.77
CA MET A 52 -1.64 4.41 3.82
C MET A 52 -0.48 5.16 4.48
N MET A 53 -0.66 5.67 5.70
CA MET A 53 0.40 6.32 6.49
C MET A 53 1.53 5.34 6.83
N ILE A 54 1.21 4.12 7.27
CA ILE A 54 2.21 3.09 7.60
C ILE A 54 3.02 2.71 6.35
N MET A 55 2.38 2.58 5.18
CA MET A 55 3.08 2.33 3.92
C MET A 55 4.03 3.48 3.54
N ALA A 56 3.57 4.74 3.65
CA ALA A 56 4.41 5.90 3.35
C ALA A 56 5.64 5.99 4.27
N VAL A 57 5.46 5.73 5.58
CA VAL A 57 6.57 5.70 6.55
C VAL A 57 7.54 4.56 6.27
N SER A 58 7.03 3.39 5.86
CA SER A 58 7.88 2.24 5.50
C SER A 58 8.77 2.57 4.30
N LEU A 59 8.21 3.21 3.27
CA LEU A 59 8.99 3.67 2.12
C LEU A 59 10.03 4.72 2.52
N LEU A 60 9.70 5.67 3.40
CA LEU A 60 10.67 6.66 3.89
C LEU A 60 11.80 6.08 4.74
N LEU A 61 11.57 4.96 5.44
CA LEU A 61 12.57 4.33 6.32
C LEU A 61 13.43 3.28 5.60
N PHE A 62 12.89 2.62 4.57
CA PHE A 62 13.57 1.54 3.83
C PHE A 62 14.14 1.94 2.47
N MET A 63 13.80 3.13 1.97
CA MET A 63 14.38 3.76 0.78
C MET A 63 15.46 4.76 1.19
#